data_AF-A0A952FH01-F1
#
_entry.id   AF-A0A952FH01-F1
#
_cell.length_a   1.000
_cell.length_b   1.000
_cell.length_c   1.000
_cell.angle_alpha   90.00
_cell.angle_beta   90.00
_cell.angle_gamma   90.00
#
_symmetry.space_group_name_H-M   'P 1'
#
loop_
_entity.id
_entity.type
_entity.pdbx_description
1 polymer ?
#
loop_
_entity_poly.entity_id
_entity_poly.type
_entity_poly.pdbx_seq_one_letter_code
_entity_poly.pdbx_strand_id
1 'polypeptide(L)'
;GRVYNAQDGERIGLAQYLVPQGQAFDKAIELAARVATNAPLTNYALMHALPRIAEQPADQGFFTEALMAAIAQSAPEAKGRVRDFLDGKAAKVKKA
;
A
#
# COMPACT_ATOMS: atom_id res chain seq x y z
N GLY A 1 -32.93 2.63 -3.05
CA GLY A 1 -31.48 2.34 -2.94
C GLY A 1 -31.18 1.09 -3.73
N ARG A 2 -30.25 1.14 -4.68
CA ARG A 2 -29.82 -0.04 -5.46
C ARG A 2 -28.99 -0.95 -4.56
N VAL A 3 -29.29 -2.24 -4.57
CA VAL A 3 -28.55 -3.26 -3.82
C VAL A 3 -27.51 -3.90 -4.74
N TYR A 4 -26.29 -4.09 -4.23
CA TYR A 4 -25.20 -4.73 -4.95
C TYR A 4 -24.82 -6.05 -4.25
N ASN A 5 -24.56 -7.09 -5.03
CA ASN A 5 -23.92 -8.31 -4.53
C ASN A 5 -22.40 -8.10 -4.39
N ALA A 6 -21.69 -9.09 -3.85
CA ALA A 6 -20.25 -8.97 -3.60
C ALA A 6 -19.43 -8.78 -4.89
N GLN A 7 -19.79 -9.47 -5.98
CA GLN A 7 -19.14 -9.37 -7.28
C GLN A 7 -19.29 -7.97 -7.88
N ASP A 8 -20.50 -7.44 -7.89
CA ASP A 8 -20.78 -6.11 -8.42
C ASP A 8 -20.13 -5.03 -7.55
N GLY A 9 -20.12 -5.22 -6.23
CA GLY A 9 -19.47 -4.32 -5.28
C GLY A 9 -17.95 -4.23 -5.49
N GLU A 10 -17.28 -5.35 -5.72
CA GLU A 10 -15.85 -5.37 -6.05
C GLU A 10 -15.57 -4.66 -7.38
N ARG A 11 -16.34 -4.98 -8.43
CA ARG A 11 -16.15 -4.40 -9.77
C ARG A 11 -16.33 -2.89 -9.84
N ILE A 12 -17.16 -2.31 -8.96
CA ILE A 12 -17.35 -0.85 -8.87
C ILE A 12 -16.46 -0.20 -7.81
N GLY A 13 -15.57 -0.96 -7.16
CA GLY A 13 -14.57 -0.44 -6.22
C GLY A 13 -15.03 -0.25 -4.78
N LEU A 14 -16.18 -0.81 -4.37
CA LEU A 14 -16.59 -0.79 -2.95
C LEU A 14 -15.69 -1.67 -2.07
N ALA A 15 -15.11 -2.72 -2.64
CA ALA A 15 -14.12 -3.59 -2.00
C ALA A 15 -12.99 -3.89 -2.99
N GLN A 16 -11.75 -4.02 -2.50
CA GLN A 16 -10.59 -4.33 -3.33
C GLN A 16 -10.37 -5.84 -3.53
N TYR A 17 -11.06 -6.69 -2.76
CA TYR A 17 -10.92 -8.13 -2.82
C TYR A 17 -12.28 -8.81 -2.72
N LEU A 18 -12.51 -9.79 -3.59
CA LEU A 18 -13.61 -10.74 -3.52
C LEU A 18 -13.04 -12.12 -3.22
N VAL A 19 -13.59 -12.79 -2.21
CA VAL A 19 -13.21 -14.16 -1.82
C VAL A 19 -14.45 -15.04 -1.66
N PRO A 20 -14.31 -16.38 -1.67
CA PRO A 20 -15.41 -17.27 -1.35
C PRO A 20 -16.06 -16.96 0.01
N GLN A 21 -17.35 -17.27 0.13
CA GLN A 21 -18.09 -17.04 1.36
C GLN A 21 -17.41 -17.75 2.55
N GLY A 22 -17.30 -17.04 3.67
CA GLY A 22 -16.65 -17.54 4.89
C GLY A 22 -15.14 -17.23 4.98
N GLN A 23 -14.48 -16.82 3.89
CA GLN A 23 -13.02 -16.60 3.89
C GLN A 23 -12.58 -15.13 4.08
N ALA A 24 -13.54 -14.20 4.21
CA ALA A 24 -13.24 -12.77 4.26
C ALA A 24 -12.37 -12.39 5.47
N PHE A 25 -12.61 -12.98 6.63
CA PHE A 25 -11.85 -12.70 7.84
C PHE A 25 -10.40 -13.19 7.72
N ASP A 26 -10.21 -14.42 7.26
CA ASP A 26 -8.89 -15.01 7.06
C ASP A 26 -8.08 -14.17 6.06
N LYS A 27 -8.71 -13.74 4.95
CA LYS A 27 -8.05 -12.87 3.98
C LYS A 27 -7.70 -11.50 4.59
N ALA A 28 -8.59 -10.92 5.39
CA ALA A 28 -8.32 -9.65 6.06
C ALA A 28 -7.12 -9.76 7.01
N ILE A 29 -7.01 -10.83 7.79
CA ILE A 29 -5.88 -11.07 8.69
C ILE A 29 -4.59 -11.34 7.92
N GLU A 30 -4.64 -12.10 6.82
CA GLU A 30 -3.49 -12.30 5.93
C GLU A 30 -2.94 -10.96 5.42
N LEU A 31 -3.84 -10.07 4.95
CA LEU A 31 -3.47 -8.75 4.47
C LEU A 31 -2.93 -7.87 5.61
N ALA A 32 -3.56 -7.88 6.79
CA ALA A 32 -3.11 -7.13 7.95
C ALA A 32 -1.71 -7.57 8.41
N ALA A 33 -1.45 -8.87 8.47
CA ALA A 33 -0.14 -9.43 8.81
C ALA A 33 0.93 -8.98 7.79
N ARG A 34 0.59 -8.98 6.49
CA ARG A 34 1.48 -8.45 5.46
C ARG A 34 1.75 -6.95 5.62
N VAL A 35 0.73 -6.13 5.84
CA VAL A 35 0.87 -4.67 6.03
C VAL A 35 1.65 -4.34 7.31
N ALA A 36 1.56 -5.18 8.34
CA ALA A 36 2.35 -5.03 9.56
C ALA A 36 3.87 -5.17 9.33
N THR A 37 4.29 -5.78 8.21
CA THR A 37 5.72 -5.86 7.83
C THR A 37 6.24 -4.59 7.12
N ASN A 38 5.35 -3.68 6.73
CA ASN A 38 5.73 -2.42 6.10
C ASN A 38 6.51 -1.53 7.08
N ALA A 39 7.34 -0.63 6.54
CA ALA A 39 7.98 0.38 7.38
C ALA A 39 6.88 1.33 7.91
N PRO A 40 6.92 1.78 9.17
CA PRO A 40 5.91 2.69 9.72
C PRO A 40 5.72 3.94 8.86
N LEU A 41 6.82 4.49 8.32
CA LEU A 41 6.78 5.65 7.43
C LEU A 41 6.08 5.36 6.09
N THR A 42 6.21 4.14 5.54
CA THR A 42 5.46 3.72 4.35
C THR A 42 3.96 3.71 4.63
N ASN A 43 3.54 3.15 5.77
CA ASN A 43 2.12 3.13 6.14
C ASN A 43 1.60 4.55 6.35
N TYR A 44 2.37 5.43 6.99
CA TYR A 44 2.01 6.85 7.15
C TYR A 44 1.84 7.54 5.78
N ALA A 45 2.79 7.37 4.87
CA ALA A 45 2.75 7.98 3.55
C ALA A 45 1.53 7.50 2.74
N LEU A 46 1.25 6.18 2.74
CA LEU A 46 0.11 5.61 2.03
C LEU A 46 -1.24 6.05 2.61
N MET A 47 -1.36 6.15 3.94
CA MET A 47 -2.61 6.49 4.60
C MET A 47 -2.89 8.00 4.64
N HIS A 48 -1.84 8.85 4.63
CA HIS A 48 -2.00 10.29 4.82
C HIS A 48 -1.48 11.14 3.67
N ALA A 49 -0.31 10.83 3.10
CA ALA A 49 0.27 11.66 2.05
C ALA A 49 -0.39 11.38 0.69
N LEU A 50 -0.49 10.10 0.29
CA LEU A 50 -0.99 9.70 -1.02
C LEU A 50 -2.40 10.25 -1.33
N PRO A 51 -3.40 10.15 -0.43
CA PRO A 51 -4.72 10.70 -0.71
C PRO A 51 -4.70 12.22 -0.90
N ARG A 52 -3.84 12.94 -0.18
CA ARG A 52 -3.72 14.40 -0.30
C ARG A 52 -3.03 14.80 -1.60
N ILE A 53 -2.00 14.07 -2.00
CA ILE A 53 -1.30 14.27 -3.28
C ILE A 53 -2.28 14.06 -4.44
N ALA A 54 -3.12 13.02 -4.38
CA ALA A 54 -4.09 12.71 -5.43
C ALA A 54 -5.16 13.81 -5.64
N GLU A 55 -5.48 14.57 -4.59
CA GLU A 55 -6.48 15.65 -4.63
C GLU A 55 -5.86 17.04 -4.91
N GLN A 56 -4.52 17.14 -5.00
CA GLN A 56 -3.84 18.40 -5.32
C GLN A 56 -3.82 18.67 -6.83
N PRO A 57 -3.76 19.95 -7.25
CA PRO A 57 -3.33 20.29 -8.59
C PRO A 57 -1.98 19.63 -8.92
N ALA A 58 -1.81 19.16 -10.15
CA ALA A 58 -0.70 18.28 -10.52
C ALA A 58 0.69 18.86 -10.18
N ASP A 59 0.90 20.17 -10.37
CA ASP A 59 2.14 20.86 -10.03
C ASP A 59 2.47 20.78 -8.53
N GLN A 60 1.47 20.97 -7.66
CA GLN A 60 1.62 20.83 -6.21
C GLN A 60 1.73 19.37 -5.77
N GLY A 61 0.98 18.48 -6.44
CA GLY A 61 1.04 17.04 -6.22
C GLY A 61 2.45 16.49 -6.44
N PHE A 62 3.06 16.82 -7.58
CA PHE A 62 4.44 16.40 -7.89
C PHE A 62 5.45 16.97 -6.90
N PHE A 63 5.29 18.23 -6.48
CA PHE A 63 6.15 18.81 -5.46
C PHE A 63 6.04 18.09 -4.11
N THR A 64 4.80 17.81 -3.66
CA THR A 64 4.54 17.10 -2.41
C THR A 64 5.03 15.64 -2.47
N GLU A 65 4.85 14.97 -3.61
CA GLU A 65 5.38 13.62 -3.85
C GLU A 65 6.91 13.60 -3.77
N ALA A 66 7.59 14.55 -4.41
CA ALA A 66 9.05 14.65 -4.36
C ALA A 66 9.57 14.83 -2.91
N LEU A 67 8.91 15.68 -2.12
CA LEU A 67 9.24 15.85 -0.70
C LEU A 67 9.03 14.55 0.09
N MET A 68 7.90 13.88 -0.11
CA MET A 68 7.59 12.65 0.61
C MET A 68 8.54 11.51 0.22
N ALA A 69 8.87 11.38 -1.07
CA ALA A 69 9.85 10.42 -1.57
C ALA A 69 11.24 10.66 -0.95
N ALA A 70 11.69 11.91 -0.90
CA ALA A 70 12.97 12.29 -0.28
C ALA A 70 13.03 11.94 1.21
N ILE A 71 11.94 12.15 1.96
CA ILE A 71 11.84 11.76 3.38
C ILE A 71 11.85 10.23 3.52
N ALA A 72 11.04 9.52 2.72
CA ALA A 72 10.93 8.07 2.77
C ALA A 72 12.25 7.36 2.47
N GLN A 73 12.99 7.79 1.45
CA GLN A 73 14.27 7.18 1.08
C GLN A 73 15.41 7.53 2.05
N SER A 74 15.28 8.63 2.80
CA SER A 74 16.29 9.06 3.77
C SER A 74 16.20 8.30 5.09
N ALA A 75 15.08 7.63 5.35
CA ALA A 75 14.85 6.85 6.55
C ALA A 75 15.88 5.70 6.70
N PRO A 76 16.38 5.41 7.92
CA PRO A 76 17.35 4.34 8.15
C PRO A 76 16.90 2.98 7.63
N GLU A 77 15.62 2.65 7.77
CA GLU A 77 15.04 1.37 7.34
C GLU A 77 15.04 1.25 5.81
N ALA A 78 14.85 2.36 5.09
CA ALA A 78 14.90 2.37 3.63
C ALA A 78 16.32 2.09 3.13
N LYS A 79 17.33 2.71 3.74
CA LYS A 79 18.74 2.45 3.43
C LYS A 79 19.12 0.99 3.72
N GLY A 80 18.64 0.43 4.83
CA GLY A 80 18.83 -0.98 5.17
C GLY A 80 18.26 -1.92 4.12
N ARG A 81 17.01 -1.70 3.69
CA ARG A 81 16.36 -2.50 2.63
C ARG A 81 17.09 -2.43 1.30
N VAL A 82 17.57 -1.26 0.90
CA VAL A 82 18.37 -1.12 -0.33
C VAL A 82 19.67 -1.91 -0.22
N ARG A 83 20.34 -1.87 0.94
CA ARG A 83 21.56 -2.66 1.17
C ARG A 83 21.28 -4.17 1.13
N ASP A 84 20.24 -4.65 1.80
CA ASP A 84 19.85 -6.07 1.78
C ASP A 84 19.51 -6.54 0.36
N PHE A 85 18.90 -5.66 -0.44
CA PHE A 85 18.64 -5.91 -1.86
C PHE A 85 19.93 -6.04 -2.67
N LEU A 86 20.88 -5.11 -2.49
CA LEU A 86 22.18 -5.15 -3.17
C LEU A 86 23.06 -6.34 -2.74
N ASP A 87 22.98 -6.74 -1.47
CA ASP A 87 23.68 -7.90 -0.91
C ASP A 87 23.04 -9.24 -1.33
N GLY A 88 21.93 -9.22 -2.09
CA GLY A 88 21.19 -10.42 -2.50
C GLY A 88 20.49 -11.16 -1.35
N LYS A 89 20.37 -10.53 -0.17
CA LYS A 89 19.70 -11.06 1.02
C LYS A 89 18.21 -10.73 1.06
N ALA A 90 17.76 -9.78 0.24
CA ALA A 90 16.34 -9.49 0.12
C ALA A 90 15.57 -10.68 -0.43
N ALA A 91 14.36 -10.90 0.10
CA ALA A 91 13.45 -11.89 -0.44
C ALA A 91 13.21 -11.61 -1.93
N LYS A 92 13.49 -12.61 -2.79
CA LYS A 92 13.19 -12.51 -4.22
C LYS A 92 11.71 -12.18 -4.39
N VAL A 93 11.38 -11.23 -5.28
CA VAL A 93 10.00 -10.93 -5.65
C VAL A 93 9.39 -12.19 -6.25
N LYS A 94 8.55 -12.88 -5.49
CA LYS A 94 7.75 -14.00 -5.95
C LYS A 94 6.39 -13.46 -6.36
N LYS A 95 5.87 -13.87 -7.53
CA LYS A 95 4.45 -13.68 -7.83
C LYS A 95 3.66 -14.47 -6.78
N ALA A 96 2.71 -13.80 -6.16
CA ALA A 96 1.66 -14.44 -5.37
C ALA A 96 0.68 -15.17 -6.31
#